data_AF-A0A2D4G6W2-F1
#
_entry.id   AF-A0A2D4G6W2-F1
#
_cell.length_a   1.000
_cell.length_b   1.000
_cell.length_c   1.000
_cell.angle_alpha   90.00
_cell.angle_beta   90.00
_cell.angle_gamma   90.00
#
_symmetry.space_group_name_H-M   'P 1'
#
loop_
_entity.id
_entity.type
_entity.pdbx_description
1 polymer ?
#
loop_
_entity_poly.entity_id
_entity_poly.type
_entity_poly.pdbx_seq_one_letter_code
_entity_poly.pdbx_strand_id
1 'polypeptide(L)'
;LFQLLNNFLRNDSLLCNGKFHKHLQEIFVPLVIRYIDLMESSIAQSLHRGLEQESWQPVNNGSATSEDLFWKLDALQMFILDLHWPEPEFAHHLEQRLKLMASDMIEACIKRTRTAFELKVQKTNKSTDLRIPSSVCTMFNVLVDAKKQTAKLCILNGGQE
;
A
#
# COMPACT_ATOMS: atom_id res chain seq x y z
N LEU A 1 -6.38 -20.09 2.04
CA LEU A 1 -7.50 -21.06 2.08
C LEU A 1 -8.70 -20.60 1.27
N PHE A 2 -9.31 -19.45 1.60
CA PHE A 2 -10.46 -18.91 0.83
C PHE A 2 -10.18 -18.85 -0.67
N GLN A 3 -9.08 -18.20 -1.10
CA GLN A 3 -8.67 -18.11 -2.51
C GLN A 3 -8.68 -19.47 -3.22
N LEU A 4 -8.08 -20.51 -2.62
CA LEU A 4 -8.03 -21.85 -3.19
C LEU A 4 -9.43 -22.44 -3.40
N LEU A 5 -10.28 -22.34 -2.37
CA LEU A 5 -11.65 -22.85 -2.41
C LEU A 5 -12.51 -22.06 -3.40
N ASN A 6 -12.39 -20.73 -3.40
CA ASN A 6 -13.14 -19.87 -4.30
C ASN A 6 -12.74 -20.12 -5.76
N ASN A 7 -11.45 -20.26 -6.06
CA ASN A 7 -10.97 -20.59 -7.41
C ASN A 7 -11.49 -21.95 -7.90
N PHE A 8 -11.63 -22.94 -7.01
CA PHE A 8 -12.26 -24.20 -7.36
C PHE A 8 -13.77 -24.03 -7.62
N LEU A 9 -14.49 -23.40 -6.69
CA LEU A 9 -15.95 -23.26 -6.73
C LEU A 9 -16.45 -22.38 -7.88
N ARG A 10 -15.68 -21.36 -8.28
CA ARG A 10 -16.07 -20.44 -9.36
C ARG A 10 -15.95 -21.06 -10.76
N ASN A 11 -15.12 -22.09 -10.91
CA ASN A 11 -14.91 -22.78 -12.20
C ASN A 11 -15.98 -23.84 -12.49
N ASP A 12 -16.77 -24.22 -11.48
CA ASP A 12 -17.87 -25.18 -11.61
C ASP A 12 -19.22 -24.45 -11.67
N SER A 13 -19.97 -24.61 -12.75
CA SER A 13 -21.24 -23.92 -12.99
C SER A 13 -22.36 -24.34 -12.04
N LEU A 14 -22.27 -25.51 -11.40
CA LEU A 14 -23.26 -26.02 -10.45
C LEU A 14 -22.96 -25.58 -9.02
N LEU A 15 -21.69 -25.35 -8.70
CA LEU A 15 -21.24 -24.96 -7.35
C LEU A 15 -21.03 -23.45 -7.21
N CYS A 16 -20.78 -22.75 -8.31
CA CYS A 16 -20.62 -21.30 -8.31
C CYS A 16 -21.89 -20.63 -7.77
N ASN A 17 -21.73 -19.75 -6.78
CA ASN A 17 -22.83 -19.07 -6.08
C ASN A 17 -23.89 -20.01 -5.45
N GLY A 18 -23.58 -21.30 -5.27
CA GLY A 18 -24.42 -22.25 -4.55
C GLY A 18 -24.43 -21.99 -3.04
N LYS A 19 -25.30 -22.71 -2.30
CA LYS A 19 -25.48 -22.52 -0.84
C LYS A 19 -24.17 -22.65 -0.05
N PHE A 20 -23.36 -23.66 -0.36
CA PHE A 20 -22.06 -23.85 0.30
C PHE A 20 -21.10 -22.69 0.00
N HIS A 21 -21.05 -22.24 -1.25
CA HIS A 21 -20.18 -21.15 -1.65
C HIS A 21 -20.57 -19.83 -0.96
N LYS A 22 -21.86 -19.53 -0.85
CA LYS A 22 -22.34 -18.36 -0.09
C LYS A 22 -22.00 -18.47 1.41
N HIS A 23 -22.22 -19.63 2.01
CA HIS A 23 -21.87 -19.84 3.41
C HIS A 23 -20.35 -19.69 3.67
N LEU A 24 -19.53 -20.17 2.73
CA LEU A 24 -18.09 -19.96 2.77
C LEU A 24 -17.75 -18.46 2.74
N GLN A 25 -18.38 -17.69 1.86
CA GLN A 25 -18.20 -16.23 1.81
C GLN A 25 -18.53 -15.59 3.16
N GLU A 26 -19.70 -15.88 3.74
CA GLU A 26 -20.15 -15.36 5.03
C GLU A 26 -19.14 -15.58 6.16
N ILE A 27 -18.51 -16.76 6.22
CA ILE A 27 -17.48 -17.08 7.22
C ILE A 27 -16.22 -16.24 7.02
N PHE A 28 -15.81 -16.01 5.77
CA PHE A 28 -14.54 -15.35 5.46
C PHE A 28 -14.63 -13.82 5.39
N VAL A 29 -15.82 -13.23 5.17
CA VAL A 29 -16.04 -11.77 5.20
C VAL A 29 -15.40 -11.10 6.43
N PRO A 30 -15.75 -11.46 7.67
CA PRO A 30 -15.20 -10.80 8.85
C PRO A 30 -13.71 -11.04 9.03
N LEU A 31 -13.17 -12.16 8.52
CA LEU A 31 -11.75 -12.48 8.59
C LEU A 31 -10.93 -11.59 7.65
N VAL A 32 -11.42 -11.36 6.43
CA VAL A 32 -10.78 -10.47 5.45
C VAL A 32 -10.82 -9.02 5.94
N ILE A 33 -11.96 -8.55 6.45
CA ILE A 33 -12.07 -7.20 7.03
C ILE A 33 -11.06 -7.02 8.16
N ARG A 34 -11.04 -7.94 9.12
CA ARG A 34 -10.10 -7.88 10.25
C ARG A 34 -8.65 -7.91 9.79
N TYR A 35 -8.32 -8.71 8.78
CA TYR A 35 -6.97 -8.74 8.23
C TYR A 35 -6.57 -7.37 7.64
N ILE A 36 -7.45 -6.75 6.87
CA ILE A 36 -7.21 -5.41 6.30
C ILE A 36 -7.03 -4.37 7.42
N ASP A 37 -7.86 -4.38 8.47
CA ASP A 37 -7.73 -3.47 9.62
C ASP A 37 -6.37 -3.62 10.33
N LEU A 38 -5.91 -4.86 10.50
CA LEU A 38 -4.61 -5.15 11.11
C LEU A 38 -3.46 -4.69 10.21
N MET A 39 -3.57 -4.89 8.91
CA MET A 39 -2.57 -4.45 7.93
C MET A 39 -2.49 -2.92 7.89
N GLU A 40 -3.63 -2.22 7.88
CA GLU A 40 -3.72 -0.77 7.95
C GLU A 40 -2.96 -0.22 9.16
N SER A 41 -3.27 -0.78 10.34
CA SER A 41 -2.63 -0.40 11.60
C SER A 41 -1.12 -0.69 11.59
N SER A 42 -0.72 -1.86 11.07
CA SER A 42 0.68 -2.28 10.99
C SER A 42 1.49 -1.38 10.06
N ILE A 43 0.95 -1.06 8.87
CA ILE A 43 1.58 -0.20 7.88
C ILE A 43 1.71 1.24 8.41
N ALA A 44 0.65 1.77 9.04
CA ALA A 44 0.67 3.09 9.66
C ALA A 44 1.78 3.20 10.73
N GLN A 45 1.88 2.18 11.58
CA GLN A 45 2.87 2.14 12.65
C GLN A 45 4.30 1.99 12.09
N SER A 46 4.50 1.15 11.09
CA SER A 46 5.82 0.99 10.46
C SER A 46 6.26 2.26 9.74
N LEU A 47 5.34 2.96 9.07
CA LEU A 47 5.63 4.24 8.42
C LEU A 47 6.04 5.31 9.44
N HIS A 48 5.27 5.43 10.53
CA HIS A 48 5.54 6.42 11.56
C HIS A 48 6.90 6.20 12.23
N ARG A 49 7.17 4.98 12.71
CA ARG A 49 8.43 4.65 13.39
C ARG A 49 9.62 4.63 12.43
N GLY A 50 9.40 4.12 11.21
CA GLY A 50 10.45 4.01 10.18
C GLY A 50 10.98 5.38 9.77
N LEU A 51 10.10 6.35 9.49
CA LEU A 51 10.52 7.69 9.08
C LEU A 51 11.17 8.51 10.20
N GLU A 52 10.80 8.27 11.47
CA GLU A 52 11.48 8.91 12.62
C GLU A 52 12.93 8.44 12.77
N GLN A 53 13.21 7.18 12.47
CA GLN A 53 14.53 6.55 12.61
C GLN A 53 15.27 6.44 11.26
N GLU A 54 14.75 7.09 10.21
CA GLU A 54 15.24 6.90 8.85
C GLU A 54 16.65 7.47 8.68
N SER A 55 17.52 6.64 8.12
CA SER A 55 18.92 6.97 7.82
C SER A 55 19.06 7.79 6.53
N TRP A 56 18.04 7.74 5.68
CA TRP A 56 17.98 8.36 4.35
C TRP A 56 19.11 7.89 3.42
N GLN A 57 19.60 6.67 3.64
CA GLN A 57 20.45 5.99 2.68
C GLN A 57 19.61 5.60 1.45
N PRO A 58 20.15 5.73 0.24
CA PRO A 58 19.44 5.37 -0.97
C PRO A 58 19.18 3.87 -1.00
N VAL A 59 17.92 3.50 -1.15
CA VAL A 59 17.47 2.12 -1.38
C VAL A 59 16.52 2.18 -2.58
N ASN A 60 16.90 1.54 -3.69
CA ASN A 60 16.15 1.60 -4.95
C ASN A 60 15.79 3.05 -5.35
N ASN A 61 14.49 3.36 -5.43
CA ASN A 61 13.94 4.65 -5.83
C ASN A 61 13.68 5.58 -4.63
N GLY A 62 14.07 5.21 -3.42
CA GLY A 62 13.76 5.99 -2.22
C GLY A 62 14.60 5.58 -1.02
N SER A 63 13.94 5.37 0.12
CA SER A 63 14.53 4.88 1.35
C SER A 63 13.98 3.49 1.70
N ALA A 64 14.61 2.81 2.66
CA ALA A 64 14.12 1.52 3.15
C ALA A 64 12.65 1.60 3.60
N THR A 65 12.28 2.65 4.34
CA THR A 65 10.90 2.81 4.82
C THR A 65 9.90 3.06 3.70
N SER A 66 10.23 3.90 2.71
CA SER A 66 9.31 4.19 1.61
C SER A 66 9.09 2.98 0.71
N GLU A 67 10.16 2.23 0.41
CA GLU A 67 10.10 1.02 -0.41
C GLU A 67 9.26 -0.06 0.26
N ASP A 68 9.47 -0.30 1.56
CA ASP A 68 8.67 -1.25 2.35
C ASP A 68 7.19 -0.83 2.41
N LEU A 69 6.90 0.46 2.58
CA LEU A 69 5.54 0.99 2.52
C LEU A 69 4.86 0.65 1.18
N PHE A 70 5.49 1.01 0.07
CA PHE A 70 4.89 0.82 -1.25
C PHE A 70 4.74 -0.66 -1.60
N TRP A 71 5.73 -1.49 -1.24
CA TRP A 71 5.65 -2.93 -1.41
C TRP A 71 4.49 -3.54 -0.62
N LYS A 72 4.28 -3.14 0.64
CA LYS A 72 3.16 -3.64 1.47
C LYS A 72 1.80 -3.25 0.90
N LEU A 73 1.65 -2.00 0.43
CA LEU A 73 0.41 -1.54 -0.20
C LEU A 73 0.10 -2.32 -1.48
N ASP A 74 1.11 -2.51 -2.35
CA ASP A 74 0.99 -3.28 -3.58
C ASP A 74 0.64 -4.74 -3.31
N ALA A 75 1.35 -5.39 -2.38
CA ALA A 75 1.09 -6.76 -1.99
C ALA A 75 -0.31 -6.95 -1.40
N LEU A 76 -0.80 -5.98 -0.63
CA LEU A 76 -2.16 -6.02 -0.07
C LEU A 76 -3.24 -5.86 -1.16
N GLN A 77 -2.99 -5.00 -2.15
CA GLN A 77 -3.89 -4.87 -3.31
C GLN A 77 -3.95 -6.16 -4.13
N MET A 78 -2.79 -6.75 -4.45
CA MET A 78 -2.72 -8.03 -5.15
C MET A 78 -3.40 -9.14 -4.36
N PHE A 79 -3.19 -9.19 -3.05
CA PHE A 79 -3.85 -10.18 -2.19
C PHE A 79 -5.38 -10.11 -2.31
N ILE A 80 -5.98 -8.92 -2.25
CA ILE A 80 -7.44 -8.77 -2.35
C ILE A 80 -7.95 -9.07 -3.75
N LEU A 81 -7.23 -8.64 -4.80
CA LEU A 81 -7.56 -8.97 -6.18
C LEU A 81 -7.60 -10.49 -6.40
N ASP A 82 -6.57 -11.18 -5.89
CA ASP A 82 -6.40 -12.63 -6.00
C ASP A 82 -7.47 -13.43 -5.24
N LEU A 83 -8.17 -12.82 -4.27
CA LEU A 83 -9.32 -13.48 -3.63
C LEU A 83 -10.46 -13.74 -4.60
N HIS A 84 -10.57 -12.96 -5.68
CA HIS A 84 -11.64 -13.05 -6.68
C HIS A 84 -13.04 -13.06 -6.05
N TRP A 85 -13.29 -12.11 -5.15
CA TRP A 85 -14.50 -12.14 -4.32
C TRP A 85 -15.78 -12.21 -5.20
N PRO A 86 -16.67 -13.21 -4.99
CA PRO A 86 -17.80 -13.44 -5.89
C PRO A 86 -18.85 -12.33 -5.89
N GLU A 87 -19.09 -11.71 -4.73
CA GLU A 87 -20.06 -10.64 -4.58
C GLU A 87 -19.44 -9.29 -5.03
N PRO A 88 -19.96 -8.68 -6.12
CA PRO A 88 -19.33 -7.51 -6.71
C PRO A 88 -19.39 -6.28 -5.80
N GLU A 89 -20.46 -6.12 -5.00
CA GLU A 89 -20.59 -5.01 -4.06
C GLU A 89 -19.52 -5.04 -2.98
N PHE A 90 -19.30 -6.22 -2.38
CA PHE A 90 -18.25 -6.39 -1.37
C PHE A 90 -16.85 -6.29 -1.98
N ALA A 91 -16.62 -6.88 -3.16
CA ALA A 91 -15.36 -6.76 -3.88
C ALA A 91 -15.00 -5.29 -4.14
N HIS A 92 -15.97 -4.51 -4.63
CA HIS A 92 -15.80 -3.08 -4.86
C HIS A 92 -15.53 -2.32 -3.55
N HIS A 93 -16.25 -2.65 -2.47
CA HIS A 93 -16.02 -2.04 -1.17
C HIS A 93 -14.60 -2.29 -0.64
N LEU A 94 -14.07 -3.51 -0.78
CA LEU A 94 -12.69 -3.84 -0.42
C LEU A 94 -11.70 -3.04 -1.27
N GLU A 95 -11.91 -2.97 -2.58
CA GLU A 95 -11.07 -2.22 -3.51
C GLU A 95 -11.02 -0.73 -3.16
N GLN A 96 -12.19 -0.09 -2.95
CA GLN A 96 -12.28 1.31 -2.56
C GLN A 96 -11.57 1.57 -1.22
N ARG A 97 -11.74 0.67 -0.26
CA ARG A 97 -11.05 0.77 1.02
C ARG A 97 -9.53 0.71 0.86
N LEU A 98 -9.01 -0.20 0.03
CA LEU A 98 -7.58 -0.28 -0.23
C LEU A 98 -7.03 0.95 -0.98
N LYS A 99 -7.81 1.53 -1.90
CA LYS A 99 -7.45 2.78 -2.59
C LYS A 99 -7.33 3.95 -1.61
N LEU A 100 -8.31 4.09 -0.72
CA LEU A 100 -8.29 5.12 0.33
C LEU A 100 -7.11 4.91 1.28
N MET A 101 -6.89 3.68 1.74
CA MET A 101 -5.75 3.33 2.58
C MET A 101 -4.41 3.66 1.89
N ALA A 102 -4.24 3.30 0.62
CA ALA A 102 -3.04 3.63 -0.14
C ALA A 102 -2.85 5.16 -0.25
N SER A 103 -3.91 5.90 -0.58
CA SER A 103 -3.88 7.36 -0.67
C SER A 103 -3.43 7.99 0.64
N ASP A 104 -4.05 7.60 1.76
CA ASP A 104 -3.77 8.16 3.07
C ASP A 104 -2.34 7.86 3.53
N MET A 105 -1.87 6.62 3.32
CA MET A 105 -0.52 6.22 3.70
C MET A 105 0.55 6.90 2.85
N ILE A 106 0.31 7.05 1.54
CA ILE A 106 1.22 7.77 0.64
C ILE A 106 1.26 9.25 0.99
N GLU A 107 0.11 9.89 1.23
CA GLU A 107 0.06 11.28 1.67
C GLU A 107 0.80 11.49 2.99
N ALA A 108 0.62 10.58 3.94
CA ALA A 108 1.32 10.59 5.22
C ALA A 108 2.85 10.41 5.06
N CYS A 109 3.30 9.61 4.09
CA CYS A 109 4.70 9.45 3.72
C CYS A 109 5.26 10.75 3.11
N ILE A 110 4.53 11.38 2.19
CA ILE A 110 4.90 12.64 1.54
C ILE A 110 5.05 13.75 2.57
N LYS A 111 4.05 13.93 3.44
CA LYS A 111 4.04 15.00 4.47
C LYS A 111 5.26 14.88 5.37
N ARG A 112 5.54 13.68 5.90
CA ARG A 112 6.68 13.45 6.80
C ARG A 112 8.03 13.59 6.09
N THR A 113 8.16 13.08 4.87
CA THR A 113 9.36 13.23 4.05
C THR A 113 9.65 14.69 3.75
N ARG A 114 8.62 15.48 3.42
CA ARG A 114 8.75 16.93 3.21
C ARG A 114 9.26 17.65 4.46
N THR A 115 8.69 17.35 5.63
CA THR A 115 9.19 17.94 6.90
C THR A 115 10.66 17.58 7.15
N ALA A 116 11.05 16.31 6.94
CA ALA A 116 12.44 15.89 7.09
C ALA A 116 13.37 16.58 6.08
N PHE A 117 12.92 16.76 4.84
CA PHE A 117 13.62 17.47 3.78
C PHE A 117 13.87 18.94 4.15
N GLU A 118 12.83 19.67 4.56
CA GLU A 118 12.93 21.07 4.95
C GLU A 118 13.92 21.26 6.12
N LEU A 119 13.86 20.39 7.13
CA LEU A 119 14.80 20.39 8.26
C LEU A 119 16.24 20.11 7.83
N LYS A 120 16.46 19.19 6.87
CA LYS A 120 17.81 18.85 6.39
C LYS A 120 18.40 19.97 5.54
N VAL A 121 17.61 20.55 4.64
CA VAL A 121 18.02 21.67 3.78
C VAL A 121 18.38 22.91 4.62
N GLN A 122 17.60 23.24 5.64
CA GLN A 122 17.92 24.35 6.54
C GLN A 122 19.27 24.18 7.25
N LYS A 123 19.66 22.93 7.59
CA LYS A 123 20.98 22.63 8.17
C LYS A 123 22.09 22.74 7.14
N THR A 124 21.85 22.27 5.91
CA THR A 124 22.83 22.33 4.81
C THR A 124 23.12 23.76 4.37
N ASN A 125 22.14 24.67 4.37
CA ASN A 125 22.35 26.08 4.01
C ASN A 125 23.33 26.83 4.92
N LYS A 126 23.67 26.29 6.09
CA LYS A 126 24.68 26.84 7.01
C LYS A 126 26.09 26.33 6.73
N SER A 127 26.24 25.34 5.84
CA SER A 127 27.51 24.77 5.42
C SER A 127 28.03 25.49 4.18
N THR A 128 29.34 25.70 4.10
CA THR A 128 30.03 26.33 2.97
C THR A 128 30.33 25.38 1.81
N ASP A 129 29.96 24.09 1.93
CA ASP A 129 30.43 23.04 1.02
C ASP A 129 29.70 22.99 -0.34
N LEU A 130 28.69 23.87 -0.59
CA LEU A 130 27.89 24.01 -1.83
C LEU A 130 27.37 22.70 -2.47
N ARG A 131 27.53 21.55 -1.81
CA ARG A 131 27.22 20.23 -2.30
C ARG A 131 25.92 19.73 -1.67
N ILE A 132 25.03 19.22 -2.51
CA ILE A 132 23.78 18.60 -2.05
C ILE A 132 24.11 17.27 -1.36
N PRO A 133 23.69 17.06 -0.08
CA PRO A 133 23.89 15.79 0.61
C PRO A 133 23.06 14.67 -0.02
N SER A 134 23.61 13.45 -0.08
CA SER A 134 22.90 12.29 -0.62
C SER A 134 21.53 12.07 0.01
N SER A 135 21.37 12.31 1.31
CA SER A 135 20.09 12.18 2.02
C SER A 135 18.99 13.09 1.46
N VAL A 136 19.35 14.28 0.98
CA VAL A 136 18.41 15.24 0.39
C VAL A 136 17.94 14.72 -0.98
N CYS A 137 18.85 14.15 -1.76
CA CYS A 137 18.50 13.46 -3.01
C CYS A 137 17.59 12.25 -2.74
N THR A 138 17.88 11.45 -1.73
CA THR A 138 17.03 10.32 -1.32
C THR A 138 15.61 10.77 -0.98
N MET A 139 15.46 11.82 -0.15
CA MET A 139 14.14 12.39 0.19
C MET A 139 13.39 12.87 -1.05
N PHE A 140 14.08 13.51 -1.99
CA PHE A 140 13.47 13.93 -3.26
C PHE A 140 13.01 12.73 -4.09
N ASN A 141 13.83 11.69 -4.19
CA ASN A 141 13.48 10.46 -4.89
C ASN A 141 12.24 9.80 -4.28
N VAL A 142 12.12 9.76 -2.94
CA VAL A 142 10.90 9.30 -2.24
C VAL A 142 9.66 10.09 -2.68
N LEU A 143 9.74 11.42 -2.79
CA LEU A 143 8.61 12.25 -3.22
C LEU A 143 8.22 12.00 -4.69
N VAL A 144 9.22 11.82 -5.56
CA VAL A 144 8.99 11.50 -6.98
C VAL A 144 8.39 10.11 -7.13
N ASP A 145 8.88 9.12 -6.40
CA ASP A 145 8.35 7.76 -6.43
C ASP A 145 6.94 7.71 -5.85
N ALA A 146 6.69 8.39 -4.73
CA ALA A 146 5.35 8.51 -4.15
C ALA A 146 4.32 9.02 -5.18
N LYS A 147 4.67 10.00 -6.02
CA LYS A 147 3.81 10.48 -7.10
C LYS A 147 3.50 9.38 -8.14
N LYS A 148 4.49 8.57 -8.51
CA LYS A 148 4.28 7.42 -9.41
C LYS A 148 3.39 6.37 -8.75
N GLN A 149 3.65 6.06 -7.48
CA GLN A 149 2.86 5.08 -6.74
C GLN A 149 1.42 5.52 -6.51
N THR A 150 1.15 6.82 -6.31
CA THR A 150 -0.23 7.35 -6.27
C THR A 150 -0.97 7.05 -7.57
N ALA A 151 -0.33 7.26 -8.72
CA ALA A 151 -0.95 6.94 -10.00
C ALA A 151 -1.21 5.44 -10.18
N LYS A 152 -0.34 4.58 -9.64
CA LYS A 152 -0.49 3.12 -9.72
C LYS A 152 -1.55 2.58 -8.74
N LEU A 153 -1.39 2.89 -7.45
CA LEU A 153 -2.13 2.27 -6.35
C LEU A 153 -3.50 2.93 -6.11
N CYS A 154 -3.63 4.23 -6.36
CA CYS A 154 -4.88 4.95 -6.12
C CYS A 154 -5.77 5.03 -7.38
N ILE A 155 -5.14 5.00 -8.56
CA ILE A 155 -5.82 5.04 -9.87
C ILE A 155 -5.69 3.66 -10.52
N LEU A 156 -6.22 2.62 -9.87
CA LEU A 156 -6.47 1.36 -10.58
C LEU A 156 -7.56 1.63 -11.62
N ASN A 157 -7.14 1.94 -12.86
CA ASN A 157 -7.89 1.55 -14.03
C ASN A 157 -7.95 0.02 -14.01
N GLY A 158 -9.15 -0.54 -14.05
CA GLY A 158 -9.37 -1.95 -14.39
C GLY A 158 -9.00 -2.22 -15.85
N GLY A 159 -7.75 -1.92 -16.22
CA GLY A 159 -7.18 -2.16 -17.53
C GLY A 159 -6.59 -3.57 -17.57
N GLN A 160 -7.46 -4.52 -17.91
CA GLN A 160 -7.20 -5.71 -18.74
C GLN A 160 -5.94 -6.53 -18.42
N GLU A 161 -6.15 -7.71 -17.83
CA GLU A 161 -5.95 -8.98 -18.55
C GLU A 161 -7.16 -9.89 -18.29
#